data_AF-A0A7C4XZ99-F1
#
_entry.id   AF-A0A7C4XZ99-F1
#
_cell.length_a   1.000
_cell.length_b   1.000
_cell.length_c   1.000
_cell.angle_alpha   90.00
_cell.angle_beta   90.00
_cell.angle_gamma   90.00
#
_symmetry.space_group_name_H-M   'P 1'
#
loop_
_entity.id
_entity.type
_entity.pdbx_description
1 polymer ?
#
loop_
_entity_poly.entity_id
_entity_poly.type
_entity_poly.pdbx_seq_one_letter_code
_entity_poly.pdbx_strand_id
1 'polypeptide(L)'
;MNKQQFETIVKWQDKVFTKATPLSCVNHLEEEVGELKKDIENGQFTQDEIADCFLLLFAICNKCGLGYEDILTLIDRKMEVNYQRKWGEVNEKGYVKHLSTNEETSE
;
A
#
# COMPACT_ATOMS: atom_id res chain seq x y z
N MET A 1 5.62 -5.29 11.37
CA MET A 1 7.02 -5.09 10.96
C MET A 1 7.72 -4.24 12.02
N ASN A 2 8.95 -4.58 12.40
CA ASN A 2 9.79 -3.72 13.23
C ASN A 2 10.86 -2.98 12.38
N LYS A 3 11.55 -2.02 12.99
CA LYS A 3 12.57 -1.20 12.32
C LYS A 3 13.68 -2.03 11.67
N GLN A 4 14.18 -3.04 12.37
CA GLN A 4 15.26 -3.88 11.86
C GLN A 4 14.83 -4.65 10.61
N GLN A 5 13.59 -5.17 10.57
CA GLN A 5 13.05 -5.85 9.40
C GLN A 5 12.99 -4.91 8.19
N PHE A 6 12.44 -3.70 8.37
CA PHE A 6 12.40 -2.69 7.31
C PHE A 6 13.79 -2.40 6.77
N GLU A 7 14.74 -2.06 7.65
CA GLU A 7 16.11 -1.71 7.25
C GLU A 7 16.83 -2.86 6.54
N THR A 8 16.63 -4.10 6.99
CA THR A 8 17.22 -5.28 6.34
C THR A 8 16.65 -5.45 4.92
N ILE A 9 15.34 -5.31 4.76
CA ILE A 9 14.65 -5.47 3.48
C ILE A 9 15.15 -4.41 2.49
N VAL A 10 15.10 -3.13 2.86
CA VAL A 10 15.44 -2.04 1.93
C VAL A 10 16.92 -2.05 1.56
N LYS A 11 17.82 -2.41 2.49
CA LYS A 11 19.25 -2.61 2.20
C LYS A 11 19.48 -3.73 1.19
N TRP A 12 18.76 -4.84 1.33
CA TRP A 12 18.84 -5.93 0.35
C TRP A 12 18.29 -5.51 -1.01
N GLN A 13 17.15 -4.82 -1.04
CA GLN A 13 16.55 -4.30 -2.27
C GLN A 13 17.47 -3.31 -2.98
N ASP A 14 18.13 -2.39 -2.27
CA ASP A 14 19.07 -1.44 -2.87
C ASP A 14 20.30 -2.13 -3.47
N LYS A 15 20.75 -3.22 -2.85
CA LYS A 15 21.85 -4.04 -3.35
C LYS A 15 21.47 -4.81 -4.62
N VAL A 16 20.26 -5.36 -4.68
CA VAL A 16 19.80 -6.20 -5.79
C VAL A 16 19.28 -5.34 -6.95
N PHE A 17 18.39 -4.40 -6.65
CA PHE A 17 17.69 -3.56 -7.62
C PHE A 17 18.33 -2.16 -7.71
N THR A 18 19.60 -2.13 -8.10
CA THR A 18 20.44 -0.91 -8.13
C THR A 18 19.90 0.22 -9.03
N LYS A 19 19.00 -0.09 -9.98
CA LYS A 19 18.38 0.87 -10.90
C LYS A 19 16.90 1.13 -10.62
N ALA A 20 16.35 0.56 -9.54
CA ALA A 20 14.93 0.74 -9.21
C ALA A 20 14.64 2.21 -8.86
N THR A 21 13.58 2.72 -9.47
CA THR A 21 12.99 4.05 -9.22
C THR A 21 11.66 3.88 -8.45
N PRO A 22 11.14 4.95 -7.81
CA PRO A 22 9.80 4.89 -7.22
C PRO A 22 8.73 4.39 -8.20
N LEU A 23 8.74 4.91 -9.43
CA LEU A 23 7.77 4.54 -10.46
C LEU A 23 7.89 3.07 -10.87
N SER A 24 9.11 2.55 -11.06
CA SER A 24 9.28 1.13 -11.39
C SER A 24 8.80 0.21 -10.26
N CYS A 25 8.96 0.61 -9.00
CA CYS A 25 8.45 -0.16 -7.86
C CYS A 25 6.91 -0.12 -7.80
N VAL A 26 6.28 1.01 -8.15
CA VAL A 26 4.82 1.13 -8.25
C VAL A 26 4.27 0.24 -9.37
N ASN A 27 4.91 0.25 -10.54
CA ASN A 27 4.49 -0.61 -11.65
C ASN A 27 4.59 -2.10 -11.27
N HIS A 28 5.67 -2.50 -10.59
CA HIS A 28 5.80 -3.88 -10.11
C HIS A 28 4.74 -4.20 -9.06
N LEU A 29 4.41 -3.25 -8.16
CA LEU A 29 3.34 -3.45 -7.18
C LEU A 29 1.98 -3.65 -7.85
N GLU A 30 1.72 -3.00 -8.99
CA GLU A 30 0.50 -3.24 -9.77
C GLU A 30 0.45 -4.67 -10.31
N GLU A 31 1.57 -5.22 -10.76
CA GLU A 31 1.69 -6.62 -11.19
C GLU A 31 1.41 -7.57 -10.02
N GLU A 32 2.09 -7.42 -8.87
CA GLU A 32 1.88 -8.30 -7.69
C GLU A 32 0.46 -8.20 -7.11
N VAL A 33 -0.17 -7.02 -7.14
CA VAL A 33 -1.58 -6.87 -6.77
C VAL A 33 -2.48 -7.64 -7.74
N GLY A 34 -2.11 -7.71 -9.02
CA GLY A 34 -2.77 -8.53 -10.02
C GLY A 34 -2.65 -10.02 -9.73
N GLU A 35 -1.47 -10.50 -9.33
CA GLU A 35 -1.22 -11.89 -8.92
C GLU A 35 -2.03 -12.24 -7.67
N LEU A 36 -1.93 -11.41 -6.62
CA LEU A 36 -2.71 -11.55 -5.39
C LEU A 36 -4.23 -11.60 -5.68
N LYS A 37 -4.72 -10.71 -6.54
CA LYS A 37 -6.14 -10.67 -6.90
C LYS A 37 -6.57 -11.98 -7.58
N LYS A 38 -5.78 -12.48 -8.52
CA LYS A 38 -6.07 -13.72 -9.24
C LYS A 38 -6.13 -14.91 -8.28
N ASP A 39 -5.22 -14.97 -7.31
CA ASP A 39 -5.23 -16.01 -6.28
C ASP A 39 -6.50 -15.96 -5.44
N ILE A 40 -6.88 -14.77 -4.96
CA ILE A 40 -8.11 -14.57 -4.19
C ILE A 40 -9.35 -14.97 -5.01
N GLU A 41 -9.41 -14.61 -6.29
CA GLU A 41 -10.50 -14.99 -7.20
C GLU A 41 -10.59 -16.51 -7.41
N ASN A 42 -9.46 -17.22 -7.32
CA ASN A 42 -9.39 -18.68 -7.37
C ASN A 42 -9.65 -19.34 -5.99
N GLY A 43 -9.99 -18.57 -4.95
CA GLY A 43 -10.20 -19.06 -3.59
C GLY A 43 -8.90 -19.43 -2.86
N GLN A 44 -7.77 -18.91 -3.32
CA GLN A 44 -6.45 -19.08 -2.72
C GLN A 44 -6.07 -17.84 -1.91
N PHE A 45 -5.34 -18.04 -0.81
CA PHE A 45 -4.85 -16.97 0.05
C PHE A 45 -3.34 -17.12 0.20
N THR A 46 -2.64 -16.95 -0.91
CA THR A 46 -1.19 -17.14 -0.97
C THR A 46 -0.49 -16.08 -0.13
N GLN A 47 0.26 -16.53 0.86
CA GLN A 47 0.98 -15.63 1.77
C GLN A 47 2.13 -14.90 1.06
N ASP A 48 2.64 -15.50 -0.02
CA ASP A 48 3.76 -14.99 -0.81
C ASP A 48 3.37 -13.70 -1.55
N GLU A 49 2.29 -13.70 -2.34
CA GLU A 49 1.82 -12.51 -3.06
C GLU A 49 1.45 -11.33 -2.14
N ILE A 50 0.94 -11.63 -0.94
CA ILE A 50 0.71 -10.63 0.10
C ILE A 50 2.05 -10.04 0.57
N ALA A 51 3.05 -10.90 0.81
CA ALA A 51 4.37 -10.46 1.23
C ALA A 51 5.05 -9.63 0.14
N ASP A 52 4.95 -10.01 -1.13
CA ASP A 52 5.54 -9.27 -2.25
C ASP A 52 4.95 -7.87 -2.39
N CYS A 53 3.63 -7.72 -2.22
CA CYS A 53 2.99 -6.41 -2.11
C CYS A 53 3.61 -5.55 -0.99
N PHE A 54 3.84 -6.12 0.20
CA PHE A 54 4.48 -5.38 1.29
C PHE A 54 5.94 -5.03 1.01
N LEU A 55 6.71 -5.96 0.43
CA LEU A 55 8.10 -5.72 0.07
C LEU A 55 8.21 -4.56 -0.93
N LEU A 56 7.30 -4.49 -1.90
CA LEU A 56 7.28 -3.40 -2.88
C LEU A 56 6.80 -2.08 -2.28
N LEU A 57 5.85 -2.09 -1.35
CA LEU A 57 5.49 -0.89 -0.59
C LEU A 57 6.70 -0.34 0.18
N PHE A 58 7.52 -1.20 0.80
CA PHE A 58 8.75 -0.76 1.48
C PHE A 58 9.79 -0.21 0.50
N ALA A 59 9.94 -0.83 -0.67
CA ALA A 59 10.79 -0.32 -1.73
C ALA A 59 10.37 1.10 -2.16
N ILE A 60 9.07 1.30 -2.41
CA ILE A 60 8.50 2.61 -2.79
C ILE A 60 8.81 3.65 -1.71
N CYS A 61 8.56 3.34 -0.44
CA CYS A 61 8.88 4.24 0.68
C CYS A 61 10.38 4.60 0.69
N ASN A 62 11.27 3.62 0.62
CA ASN A 62 12.71 3.85 0.62
C ASN A 62 13.16 4.72 -0.57
N LYS A 63 12.66 4.42 -1.78
CA LYS A 63 13.00 5.21 -2.99
C LYS A 63 12.42 6.62 -2.97
N CYS A 64 11.36 6.87 -2.19
CA CYS A 64 10.82 8.20 -1.91
C CYS A 64 11.52 8.92 -0.76
N GLY A 65 12.58 8.33 -0.18
CA GLY A 65 13.32 8.92 0.94
C GLY A 65 12.60 8.83 2.29
N LEU A 66 11.65 7.91 2.45
CA LEU A 66 10.91 7.70 3.68
C LEU A 66 11.55 6.57 4.49
N GLY A 67 11.98 6.88 5.72
CA GLY A 67 12.46 5.91 6.68
C GLY A 67 11.32 5.27 7.49
N TYR A 68 11.69 4.31 8.34
CA TYR A 68 10.75 3.56 9.16
C TYR A 68 9.84 4.47 10.04
N GLU A 69 10.42 5.46 10.72
CA GLU A 69 9.66 6.37 11.60
C GLU A 69 8.73 7.30 10.80
N ASP A 70 9.13 7.69 9.59
CA ASP A 70 8.30 8.50 8.68
C ASP A 70 7.05 7.72 8.28
N ILE A 71 7.21 6.43 7.95
CA ILE A 71 6.10 5.55 7.57
C ILE A 71 5.11 5.40 8.72
N LEU A 72 5.59 5.16 9.96
CA LEU A 72 4.72 5.06 11.12
C LEU A 72 3.93 6.36 11.34
N THR A 73 4.62 7.50 11.30
CA THR A 73 4.00 8.81 11.45
C THR A 73 2.95 9.08 10.36
N LEU A 74 3.23 8.69 9.11
CA LEU A 74 2.29 8.83 8.00
C LEU A 74 1.04 7.96 8.16
N ILE A 75 1.21 6.72 8.62
CA ILE A 75 0.10 5.81 8.91
C ILE A 75 -0.76 6.38 10.03
N ASP A 76 -0.16 6.78 11.15
CA ASP A 76 -0.87 7.34 12.31
C ASP A 76 -1.68 8.59 11.92
N ARG A 77 -1.04 9.52 11.20
CA ARG A 77 -1.72 10.71 10.67
C ARG A 77 -2.87 10.35 9.74
N LYS A 78 -2.68 9.35 8.88
CA LYS A 78 -3.74 8.93 7.94
C LYS A 78 -4.89 8.25 8.67
N MET A 79 -4.61 7.49 9.72
CA MET A 79 -5.62 6.84 10.55
C MET A 79 -6.45 7.85 11.33
N GLU A 80 -5.84 8.89 11.90
CA GLU A 80 -6.56 9.99 12.54
C GLU A 80 -7.58 10.62 11.58
N VAL A 81 -7.17 10.92 10.35
CA VAL A 81 -8.09 11.42 9.31
C VAL A 81 -9.18 10.40 8.99
N ASN A 82 -8.86 9.11 8.92
CA ASN A 82 -9.83 8.06 8.62
C ASN A 82 -10.88 7.87 9.73
N TYR A 83 -10.51 8.05 11.00
CA TYR A 83 -11.45 8.01 12.13
C TYR A 83 -12.44 9.16 12.12
N GLN A 84 -12.04 10.31 11.58
CA GLN A 84 -12.91 11.49 11.46
C GLN A 84 -13.80 11.49 10.22
N ARG A 85 -13.58 10.57 9.27
CA ARG A 85 -14.35 10.49 8.02
C ARG A 85 -15.71 9.84 8.24
N LYS A 86 -16.69 10.30 7.46
CA LYS A 86 -17.93 9.56 7.22
C LYS A 86 -17.71 8.61 6.05
N TRP A 87 -18.10 7.36 6.25
CA TRP A 87 -17.97 6.29 5.26
C TRP A 87 -19.35 6.01 4.66
N GLY A 88 -19.40 5.85 3.33
CA GLY A 88 -20.62 5.50 2.62
C GLY A 88 -20.94 4.01 2.68
N GLU A 89 -21.86 3.58 1.84
CA GLU A 89 -22.22 2.17 1.70
C GLU A 89 -21.20 1.40 0.85
N VAL A 90 -21.27 0.07 0.93
CA VAL A 90 -20.47 -0.82 0.09
C VAL A 90 -20.89 -0.67 -1.38
N ASN A 91 -19.93 -0.53 -2.28
CA ASN A 91 -20.23 -0.44 -3.71
C ASN A 91 -20.38 -1.84 -4.37
N GLU A 92 -20.74 -1.86 -5.65
CA GLU A 92 -20.90 -3.09 -6.46
C GLU A 92 -19.62 -3.95 -6.53
N LYS A 93 -18.46 -3.37 -6.23
CA LYS A 93 -17.16 -4.05 -6.19
C LYS A 93 -16.75 -4.48 -4.77
N GLY A 94 -17.64 -4.34 -3.78
CA GLY A 94 -17.44 -4.86 -2.43
C GLY A 94 -16.61 -3.99 -1.48
N TYR A 95 -16.28 -2.74 -1.83
CA TYR A 95 -15.52 -1.84 -0.95
C TYR A 95 -16.26 -0.53 -0.64
N VAL A 96 -15.93 0.09 0.50
CA VAL A 96 -16.49 1.38 0.94
C VAL A 96 -15.58 2.55 0.54
N LYS A 97 -16.19 3.70 0.25
CA LYS A 97 -15.48 4.97 0.05
C LYS A 97 -15.91 5.97 1.12
N HIS A 98 -15.04 6.92 1.43
CA HIS A 98 -15.45 8.04 2.28
C HIS A 98 -16.33 9.01 1.48
N LEU A 99 -17.32 9.59 2.14
CA LEU A 99 -18.16 10.63 1.55
C LEU A 99 -17.29 11.91 1.41
N SER A 100 -17.26 12.51 0.22
CA SER A 100 -16.63 13.82 0.04
C SER A 100 -17.54 14.89 0.64
N THR A 101 -16.95 15.90 1.31
CA THR A 101 -17.70 17.05 1.85
C THR A 101 -18.33 17.97 0.79
N ASN A 102 -18.26 17.63 -0.50
CA ASN A 102 -18.79 18.42 -1.61
C ASN A 102 -19.80 17.64 -2.47
N GLU A 103 -20.75 16.94 -1.84
CA GLU A 103 -22.06 16.74 -2.47
C GLU A 103 -22.99 17.86 -1.98
N GLU A 104 -22.71 19.08 -2.45
CA GLU A 104 -23.77 20.08 -2.56
C GLU A 104 -24.74 19.57 -3.62
N THR A 105 -25.98 19.40 -3.19
CA THR A 105 -27.19 19.22 -4.00
C THR A 105 -27.10 19.91 -5.35
N SER A 106 -27.08 19.12 -6.43
CA SER A 106 -27.59 19.60 -7.72
C SER A 106 -29.05 19.20 -7.79
N GLU A 107 -29.93 20.20 -7.72
CA GLU A 107 -31.37 20.14 -7.96
C GLU A 107 -31.72 19.58 -9.35
#